data_AF-A0A7J2YUV2-F1
#
_entry.id   AF-A0A7J2YUV2-F1
#
_cell.length_a   1.000
_cell.length_b   1.000
_cell.length_c   1.000
_cell.angle_alpha   90.00
_cell.angle_beta   90.00
_cell.angle_gamma   90.00
#
_symmetry.space_group_name_H-M   'P 1'
#
loop_
_entity.id
_entity.type
_entity.pdbx_description
1 polymer ?
#
loop_
_entity_poly.entity_id
_entity_poly.type
_entity_poly.pdbx_seq_one_letter_code
_entity_poly.pdbx_strand_id
1 'polypeptide(L)'
;MNWKNVLYMVRVDRKSGRLIRGIKATHYRERGVLAYWPYWVAAVIGIIGGLLANAAVQAIYAVPPTDIPGRLPPISQAANSFFVSMPTLILVMALIFTMFQQIQLAGLKKTSQVMYWLPVTWQEHTLASILSNLLGLPIALVVGFAAGIIIFAVFNGLIAAALLTTVAMLAAAFIGSATTEIVRILQARFTGAVYKSSGRAAIWVRLIGSLLFFLVLYLVYFAIFTGTGSITFIQTISSVQNSLWFIPFVWLGITLYYI
;
A
#
# COMPACT_ATOMS: atom_id res chain seq x y z
N MET A 1 -16.87 22.51 2.11
CA MET A 1 -15.74 21.87 1.41
C MET A 1 -16.04 21.83 -0.08
N ASN A 2 -15.26 22.54 -0.90
CA ASN A 2 -15.46 22.62 -2.34
C ASN A 2 -14.62 21.55 -3.06
N TRP A 3 -15.27 20.49 -3.55
CA TRP A 3 -14.60 19.38 -4.25
C TRP A 3 -13.84 19.81 -5.51
N LYS A 4 -14.26 20.90 -6.17
CA LYS A 4 -13.53 21.42 -7.33
C LYS A 4 -12.12 21.86 -6.91
N ASN A 5 -12.01 22.58 -5.79
CA ASN A 5 -10.72 23.05 -5.26
C ASN A 5 -9.81 21.86 -4.91
N VAL A 6 -10.36 20.85 -4.24
CA VAL A 6 -9.64 19.62 -3.89
C VAL A 6 -9.08 18.93 -5.13
N LEU A 7 -9.92 18.72 -6.15
CA LEU A 7 -9.49 18.06 -7.39
C LEU A 7 -8.46 18.88 -8.18
N TYR A 8 -8.58 20.20 -8.19
CA TYR A 8 -7.57 21.08 -8.78
C TYR A 8 -6.24 20.96 -8.04
N MET A 9 -6.26 20.95 -6.71
CA MET A 9 -5.05 20.75 -5.89
C MET A 9 -4.39 19.39 -6.13
N VAL A 10 -5.18 18.31 -6.20
CA VAL A 10 -4.65 16.97 -6.54
C VAL A 10 -3.90 16.99 -7.88
N ARG A 11 -4.47 17.67 -8.90
CA ARG A 11 -3.79 17.80 -10.20
C ARG A 11 -2.50 18.59 -10.09
N VAL A 12 -2.49 19.66 -9.31
CA VAL A 12 -1.29 20.49 -9.07
C VAL A 12 -0.22 19.70 -8.33
N ASP A 13 -0.56 18.97 -7.28
CA ASP A 13 0.39 18.16 -6.49
C ASP A 13 1.02 17.02 -7.30
N ARG A 14 0.22 16.38 -8.16
CA ARG A 14 0.72 15.36 -9.08
C ARG A 14 1.69 15.93 -10.11
N LYS A 15 1.48 17.18 -10.55
CA LYS A 15 2.33 17.87 -11.54
C LYS A 15 3.56 18.52 -10.92
N SER A 16 3.44 19.05 -9.71
CA SER A 16 4.50 19.80 -9.01
C SER A 16 5.74 18.96 -8.74
N GLY A 17 5.57 17.65 -8.51
CA GLY A 17 6.70 16.73 -8.33
C GLY A 17 7.61 16.57 -9.55
N ARG A 18 7.17 16.96 -10.76
CA ARG A 18 7.91 16.77 -12.02
C ARG A 18 8.52 18.06 -12.58
N LEU A 19 8.17 19.22 -12.03
CA LEU A 19 8.65 20.55 -12.44
C LEU A 19 9.97 20.98 -11.75
N ILE A 20 10.58 20.10 -10.96
CA ILE A 20 11.71 20.43 -10.07
C ILE A 20 13.08 20.22 -10.75
N ARG A 21 13.14 19.66 -11.96
CA ARG A 21 14.36 19.71 -12.76
C ARG A 21 14.37 21.05 -13.50
N GLY A 22 15.29 21.96 -13.13
CA GLY A 22 15.49 23.30 -13.70
C GLY A 22 15.88 23.34 -15.19
N ILE A 23 15.42 22.38 -15.98
CA ILE A 23 15.55 22.33 -17.43
C ILE A 23 14.25 22.91 -17.96
N LYS A 24 14.32 24.12 -18.53
CA LYS A 24 13.33 24.87 -19.35
C LYS A 24 11.85 24.51 -19.12
N ALA A 25 10.98 25.50 -18.88
CA ALA A 25 9.53 25.30 -18.80
C ALA A 25 8.98 24.54 -20.03
N THR A 26 8.92 23.22 -19.96
CA THR A 26 8.37 22.37 -21.01
C THR A 26 6.86 22.28 -20.81
N HIS A 27 6.10 22.63 -21.84
CA HIS A 27 4.66 22.49 -21.82
C HIS A 27 4.29 21.00 -21.73
N TYR A 28 3.92 20.55 -20.53
CA TYR A 28 3.63 19.14 -20.29
C TYR A 28 2.23 18.79 -20.80
N ARG A 29 2.18 18.02 -21.88
CA ARG A 29 0.95 17.47 -22.44
C ARG A 29 0.72 16.08 -21.86
N GLU A 30 -0.23 15.96 -20.93
CA GLU A 30 -0.64 14.65 -20.40
C GLU A 30 -1.27 13.83 -21.53
N ARG A 31 -0.55 12.82 -22.03
CA ARG A 31 -1.20 11.74 -22.79
C ARG A 31 -1.95 10.89 -21.78
N GLY A 32 -3.28 10.96 -21.78
CA GLY A 32 -4.14 10.30 -20.79
C GLY A 32 -3.76 8.85 -20.55
N VAL A 33 -3.60 8.05 -21.60
CA VAL A 33 -3.24 6.62 -21.52
C VAL A 33 -1.91 6.37 -20.78
N LEU A 34 -0.88 7.16 -21.08
CA LEU A 34 0.43 7.06 -20.45
C LEU A 34 0.46 7.60 -19.01
N ALA A 35 -0.55 8.36 -18.57
CA ALA A 35 -0.64 8.79 -17.18
C ALA A 35 -1.16 7.67 -16.26
N TYR A 36 -1.96 6.75 -16.79
CA TYR A 36 -2.60 5.66 -16.06
C TYR A 36 -1.93 4.29 -16.28
N TRP A 37 -0.80 4.24 -17.00
CA TRP A 37 -0.04 3.01 -17.27
C TRP A 37 0.27 2.15 -16.04
N PRO A 38 0.57 2.68 -14.84
CA PRO A 38 0.91 1.84 -13.69
C PRO A 38 -0.29 1.03 -13.21
N TYR A 39 -1.52 1.57 -13.33
CA TYR A 39 -2.72 0.84 -12.95
C TYR A 39 -3.04 -0.27 -13.96
N TRP A 40 -2.84 -0.01 -15.25
CA TRP A 40 -3.02 -1.04 -16.29
C TRP A 40 -2.04 -2.19 -16.08
N VAL A 41 -0.77 -1.88 -15.84
CA VAL A 41 0.27 -2.88 -15.55
C VAL A 41 -0.05 -3.64 -14.27
N ALA A 42 -0.45 -2.95 -13.20
CA ALA A 42 -0.85 -3.61 -11.96
C ALA A 42 -2.06 -4.54 -12.16
N ALA A 43 -3.07 -4.12 -12.92
CA ALA A 43 -4.23 -4.94 -13.24
C ALA A 43 -3.82 -6.20 -14.02
N VAL A 44 -2.99 -6.08 -15.06
CA VAL A 44 -2.50 -7.22 -15.84
C VAL A 44 -1.69 -8.19 -14.98
N ILE A 45 -0.78 -7.68 -14.14
CA ILE A 45 -0.01 -8.50 -13.19
C ILE A 45 -0.95 -9.21 -12.22
N GLY A 46 -1.97 -8.51 -11.71
CA GLY A 46 -3.00 -9.08 -10.85
C GLY A 46 -3.75 -10.23 -11.52
N ILE A 47 -4.18 -10.02 -12.77
CA ILE A 47 -4.89 -11.04 -13.57
C ILE A 47 -4.04 -12.29 -13.73
N ILE A 48 -2.79 -12.13 -14.16
CA ILE A 48 -1.84 -13.24 -14.34
C ILE A 48 -1.60 -13.94 -13.00
N GLY A 49 -1.40 -13.18 -11.92
CA GLY A 49 -1.20 -13.70 -10.57
C GLY A 49 -2.39 -14.55 -10.08
N GLY A 50 -3.62 -14.09 -10.31
CA GLY A 50 -4.84 -14.84 -9.97
C GLY A 50 -4.98 -16.15 -10.76
N LEU A 51 -4.62 -16.15 -12.05
CA LEU A 51 -4.61 -17.36 -12.87
C LEU A 51 -3.54 -18.36 -12.42
N LEU A 52 -2.32 -17.89 -12.14
CA LEU A 52 -1.24 -18.73 -11.62
C LEU A 52 -1.57 -19.31 -10.25
N ALA A 53 -2.18 -18.52 -9.36
CA ALA A 53 -2.63 -19.00 -8.06
C ALA A 53 -3.67 -20.12 -8.19
N ASN A 54 -4.64 -19.97 -9.10
CA ASN A 54 -5.60 -21.05 -9.39
C ASN A 54 -4.91 -22.30 -9.92
N ALA A 55 -4.01 -22.17 -10.90
CA ALA A 55 -3.27 -23.29 -11.46
C ALA A 55 -2.45 -24.02 -10.39
N ALA A 56 -1.79 -23.27 -9.49
CA ALA A 56 -1.03 -23.84 -8.38
C ALA A 56 -1.93 -24.57 -7.37
N VAL A 57 -3.08 -23.98 -7.00
CA VAL A 57 -4.05 -24.63 -6.10
C VAL A 57 -4.58 -25.92 -6.73
N GLN A 58 -4.97 -25.89 -8.00
CA GLN A 58 -5.42 -27.10 -8.69
C GLN A 58 -4.34 -28.19 -8.73
N ALA A 59 -3.08 -27.82 -8.99
CA ALA A 59 -1.97 -28.77 -8.99
C ALA A 59 -1.71 -29.39 -7.61
N ILE A 60 -1.81 -28.61 -6.53
CA ILE A 60 -1.58 -29.08 -5.15
C ILE A 60 -2.72 -30.01 -4.70
N TYR A 61 -3.98 -29.63 -4.95
CA TYR A 61 -5.14 -30.41 -4.51
C TYR A 61 -5.47 -31.61 -5.42
N ALA A 62 -4.79 -31.74 -6.58
CA ALA A 62 -4.85 -32.93 -7.42
C ALA A 62 -4.01 -34.10 -6.89
N VAL A 63 -3.09 -33.86 -5.95
CA VAL A 63 -2.24 -34.90 -5.34
C VAL A 63 -3.06 -35.71 -4.32
N PRO A 64 -3.06 -37.05 -4.39
CA PRO A 64 -3.80 -37.90 -3.46
C PRO A 64 -3.40 -37.65 -1.99
N PRO A 65 -4.35 -37.72 -1.03
CA PRO A 65 -4.11 -37.39 0.38
C PRO A 65 -3.09 -38.28 1.12
N THR A 66 -2.59 -39.34 0.49
CA THR A 66 -1.69 -40.33 1.10
C THR A 66 -0.24 -39.85 1.23
N ASP A 67 0.17 -38.86 0.44
CA ASP A 67 1.58 -38.44 0.34
C ASP A 67 1.85 -37.06 0.99
N ILE A 68 0.84 -36.42 1.59
CA ILE A 68 0.97 -35.09 2.20
C ILE A 68 0.96 -35.22 3.73
N PRO A 69 2.08 -34.90 4.43
CA PRO A 69 2.11 -34.88 5.88
C PRO A 69 1.29 -33.68 6.39
N GLY A 70 0.04 -33.94 6.75
CA GLY A 70 -0.89 -32.93 7.26
C GLY A 70 -2.05 -32.69 6.30
N ARG A 71 -3.27 -32.91 6.79
CA ARG A 71 -4.52 -32.72 6.05
C ARG A 71 -4.64 -31.24 5.66
N LEU A 72 -4.42 -30.90 4.38
CA LEU A 72 -4.59 -29.54 3.88
C LEU A 72 -6.02 -29.05 4.22
N PRO A 73 -6.18 -27.80 4.71
CA PRO A 73 -7.51 -27.26 4.97
C PRO A 73 -8.32 -27.16 3.68
N PRO A 74 -9.66 -27.15 3.75
CA PRO A 74 -10.50 -26.87 2.60
C PRO A 74 -10.10 -25.55 1.92
N ILE A 75 -10.10 -25.52 0.57
CA ILE A 75 -9.69 -24.36 -0.23
C ILE A 75 -10.45 -23.10 0.21
N SER A 76 -11.74 -23.22 0.53
CA SER A 76 -12.58 -22.12 0.99
C SER A 76 -12.06 -21.50 2.29
N GLN A 77 -11.62 -22.31 3.25
CA GLN A 77 -11.11 -21.82 4.53
C GLN A 77 -9.74 -21.15 4.38
N ALA A 78 -8.87 -21.71 3.54
CA ALA A 78 -7.57 -21.11 3.21
C ALA A 78 -7.75 -19.78 2.47
N ALA A 79 -8.67 -19.72 1.50
CA ALA A 79 -8.98 -18.52 0.74
C ALA A 79 -9.55 -17.40 1.63
N ASN A 80 -10.47 -17.73 2.55
CA ASN A 80 -11.06 -16.74 3.45
C ASN A 80 -10.02 -16.15 4.41
N SER A 81 -9.13 -16.98 4.97
CA SER A 81 -8.04 -16.45 5.83
C SER A 81 -7.07 -15.55 5.06
N PHE A 82 -6.78 -15.88 3.80
CA PHE A 82 -6.03 -15.01 2.90
C PHE A 82 -6.76 -13.68 2.66
N PHE A 83 -8.06 -13.70 2.35
CA PHE A 83 -8.87 -12.50 2.11
C PHE A 83 -8.97 -11.57 3.33
N VAL A 84 -9.07 -12.12 4.54
CA VAL A 84 -9.06 -11.36 5.80
C VAL A 84 -7.72 -10.66 6.04
N SER A 85 -6.61 -11.26 5.60
CA SER A 85 -5.27 -10.67 5.76
C SER A 85 -4.97 -9.55 4.76
N MET A 86 -5.63 -9.54 3.60
CA MET A 86 -5.34 -8.62 2.48
C MET A 86 -5.44 -7.12 2.84
N PRO A 87 -6.49 -6.63 3.52
CA PRO A 87 -6.57 -5.21 3.87
C PRO A 87 -5.39 -4.76 4.73
N THR A 88 -4.91 -5.60 5.65
CA THR A 88 -3.75 -5.25 6.48
C THR A 88 -2.45 -5.27 5.70
N LEU A 89 -2.27 -6.21 4.77
CA LEU A 89 -1.12 -6.21 3.88
C LEU A 89 -1.09 -4.95 3.02
N ILE A 90 -2.23 -4.56 2.45
CA ILE A 90 -2.36 -3.31 1.69
C ILE A 90 -2.06 -2.10 2.57
N LEU A 91 -2.58 -2.05 3.80
CA LEU A 91 -2.28 -0.97 4.73
C LEU A 91 -0.78 -0.84 4.97
N VAL A 92 -0.11 -1.94 5.32
CA VAL A 92 1.33 -1.97 5.61
C VAL A 92 2.12 -1.57 4.36
N MET A 93 1.80 -2.13 3.19
CA MET A 93 2.46 -1.77 1.93
C MET A 93 2.22 -0.30 1.57
N ALA A 94 0.98 0.19 1.68
CA ALA A 94 0.66 1.59 1.41
C ALA A 94 1.45 2.53 2.31
N LEU A 95 1.51 2.24 3.62
CA LEU A 95 2.32 2.99 4.59
C LEU A 95 3.80 2.99 4.20
N ILE A 96 4.38 1.81 3.96
CA ILE A 96 5.80 1.67 3.65
C ILE A 96 6.16 2.43 2.37
N PHE A 97 5.44 2.20 1.27
CA PHE A 97 5.78 2.82 -0.01
C PHE A 97 5.56 4.33 -0.02
N THR A 98 4.50 4.82 0.60
CA THR A 98 4.28 6.27 0.71
C THR A 98 5.30 6.93 1.64
N MET A 99 5.73 6.27 2.73
CA MET A 99 6.85 6.73 3.56
C MET A 99 8.17 6.75 2.78
N PHE A 100 8.47 5.70 2.02
CA PHE A 100 9.65 5.67 1.15
C PHE A 100 9.65 6.81 0.15
N GLN A 101 8.51 7.05 -0.50
CA GLN A 101 8.33 8.17 -1.41
C GLN A 101 8.55 9.52 -0.70
N GLN A 102 8.05 9.67 0.53
CA GLN A 102 8.27 10.88 1.32
C GLN A 102 9.75 11.08 1.65
N ILE A 103 10.48 10.03 2.05
CA ILE A 103 11.92 10.09 2.35
C ILE A 103 12.73 10.44 1.10
N GLN A 104 12.41 9.85 -0.06
CA GLN A 104 13.10 10.14 -1.32
C GLN A 104 12.85 11.58 -1.81
N LEU A 105 11.66 12.13 -1.53
CA LEU A 105 11.30 13.50 -1.89
C LEU A 105 11.68 14.52 -0.81
N ALA A 106 12.09 14.07 0.38
CA ALA A 106 12.55 14.91 1.49
C ALA A 106 13.89 15.58 1.13
N GLY A 107 13.80 16.78 0.57
CA GLY A 107 14.94 17.57 0.10
C GLY A 107 14.76 18.12 -1.32
N LEU A 108 13.89 17.51 -2.13
CA LEU A 108 13.58 17.97 -3.49
C LEU A 108 12.36 18.90 -3.53
N LYS A 109 11.34 18.61 -2.72
CA LYS A 109 10.20 19.50 -2.53
C LYS A 109 10.51 20.45 -1.37
N LYS A 110 10.90 21.70 -1.68
CA LYS A 110 10.74 22.79 -0.71
C LYS A 110 9.26 22.78 -0.34
N THR A 111 8.97 22.66 0.95
CA THR A 111 7.63 22.42 1.49
C THR A 111 6.60 23.23 0.71
N SER A 112 5.69 22.56 0.00
CA SER A 112 4.46 23.22 -0.47
C SER A 112 3.59 23.41 0.76
N GLN A 113 4.06 24.21 1.72
CA GLN A 113 3.11 24.86 2.60
C GLN A 113 2.16 25.59 1.66
N VAL A 114 0.86 25.38 1.86
CA VAL A 114 -0.16 26.19 1.21
C VAL A 114 0.30 27.61 1.39
N MET A 115 0.60 28.24 0.26
CA MET A 115 0.76 29.66 0.24
C MET A 115 -0.56 30.22 0.75
N TYR A 116 -0.54 30.76 1.97
CA TYR A 116 -1.70 31.28 2.71
C TYR A 116 -2.52 32.34 1.93
N TRP A 117 -2.08 32.70 0.72
CA TRP A 117 -2.76 33.58 -0.22
C TRP A 117 -3.81 32.90 -1.11
N LEU A 118 -3.85 31.56 -1.22
CA LEU A 118 -4.91 30.88 -1.98
C LEU A 118 -6.18 30.78 -1.11
N PRO A 119 -7.38 31.07 -1.65
CA PRO A 119 -8.64 30.97 -0.90
C PRO A 119 -9.06 29.50 -0.77
N VAL A 120 -8.25 28.70 -0.07
CA VAL A 120 -8.45 27.27 0.13
C VAL A 120 -8.36 26.93 1.61
N THR A 121 -9.32 26.17 2.09
CA THR A 121 -9.38 25.77 3.50
C THR A 121 -8.31 24.71 3.81
N TRP A 122 -7.85 24.65 5.07
CA TRP A 122 -6.88 23.64 5.50
C TRP A 122 -7.39 22.20 5.29
N GLN A 123 -8.72 21.99 5.40
CA GLN A 123 -9.39 20.71 5.15
C GLN A 123 -9.29 20.29 3.69
N GLU A 124 -9.45 21.24 2.76
CA GLU A 124 -9.36 20.97 1.33
C GLU A 124 -7.93 20.59 0.93
N HIS A 125 -6.93 21.24 1.52
CA HIS A 125 -5.53 20.92 1.29
C HIS A 125 -5.13 19.55 1.87
N THR A 126 -5.52 19.24 3.11
CA THR A 126 -5.19 17.93 3.70
C THR A 126 -5.84 16.81 2.91
N LEU A 127 -7.11 16.96 2.52
CA LEU A 127 -7.79 15.98 1.68
C LEU A 127 -7.13 15.82 0.31
N ALA A 128 -6.74 16.93 -0.34
CA ALA A 128 -6.05 16.88 -1.63
C ALA A 128 -4.70 16.15 -1.53
N SER A 129 -3.94 16.37 -0.45
CA SER A 129 -2.68 15.68 -0.21
C SER A 129 -2.87 14.18 0.03
N ILE A 130 -3.88 13.79 0.82
CA ILE A 130 -4.24 12.38 1.05
C ILE A 130 -4.62 11.71 -0.27
N LEU A 131 -5.48 12.35 -1.07
CA LEU A 131 -5.90 11.83 -2.38
C LEU A 131 -4.75 11.74 -3.37
N SER A 132 -3.83 12.71 -3.38
CA SER A 132 -2.65 12.66 -4.25
C SER A 132 -1.69 11.53 -3.86
N ASN A 133 -1.54 11.23 -2.57
CA ASN A 133 -0.74 10.10 -2.10
C ASN A 133 -1.43 8.77 -2.43
N LEU A 134 -2.76 8.70 -2.21
CA LEU A 134 -3.57 7.52 -2.47
C LEU A 134 -3.58 7.14 -3.96
N LEU A 135 -3.77 8.13 -4.85
CA LEU A 135 -3.72 7.97 -6.30
C LEU A 135 -2.30 7.65 -6.80
N GLY A 136 -1.28 7.58 -5.95
CA GLY A 136 0.02 7.07 -6.34
C GLY A 136 0.04 5.54 -6.46
N LEU A 137 1.10 4.97 -5.89
CA LEU A 137 1.31 3.53 -5.81
C LEU A 137 0.25 2.78 -4.97
N PRO A 138 -0.33 3.32 -3.88
CA PRO A 138 -1.33 2.59 -3.08
C PRO A 138 -2.54 2.11 -3.87
N ILE A 139 -3.16 2.97 -4.69
CA ILE A 139 -4.28 2.55 -5.55
C ILE A 139 -3.82 1.53 -6.60
N ALA A 140 -2.61 1.67 -7.16
CA ALA A 140 -2.10 0.70 -8.12
C ALA A 140 -1.97 -0.69 -7.50
N LEU A 141 -1.46 -0.78 -6.25
CA LEU A 141 -1.43 -2.04 -5.52
C LEU A 141 -2.83 -2.60 -5.30
N VAL A 142 -3.78 -1.78 -4.84
CA VAL A 142 -5.17 -2.24 -4.62
C VAL A 142 -5.77 -2.78 -5.92
N VAL A 143 -5.59 -2.08 -7.04
CA VAL A 143 -6.08 -2.54 -8.35
C VAL A 143 -5.46 -3.88 -8.74
N GLY A 144 -4.16 -4.06 -8.55
CA GLY A 144 -3.49 -5.32 -8.87
C GLY A 144 -3.95 -6.48 -7.98
N PHE A 145 -3.95 -6.29 -6.66
CA PHE A 145 -4.41 -7.34 -5.73
C PHE A 145 -5.89 -7.64 -5.89
N ALA A 146 -6.75 -6.62 -6.08
CA ALA A 146 -8.17 -6.81 -6.33
C ALA A 146 -8.43 -7.61 -7.61
N ALA A 147 -7.72 -7.29 -8.71
CA ALA A 147 -7.86 -8.04 -9.96
C ALA A 147 -7.49 -9.52 -9.77
N GLY A 148 -6.41 -9.82 -9.05
CA GLY A 148 -6.01 -11.19 -8.76
C GLY A 148 -7.00 -11.94 -7.86
N ILE A 149 -7.48 -11.28 -6.80
CA ILE A 149 -8.46 -11.85 -5.86
C ILE A 149 -9.79 -12.14 -6.56
N ILE A 150 -10.28 -11.22 -7.39
CA ILE A 150 -11.53 -11.40 -8.14
C ILE A 150 -11.42 -12.59 -9.09
N ILE A 151 -10.32 -12.69 -9.84
CA ILE A 151 -10.12 -13.84 -10.73
C ILE A 151 -10.04 -15.14 -9.94
N PHE A 152 -9.27 -15.17 -8.86
CA PHE A 152 -9.22 -16.32 -7.97
C PHE A 152 -10.61 -16.73 -7.47
N ALA A 153 -11.41 -15.76 -7.04
CA ALA A 153 -12.75 -16.00 -6.52
C ALA A 153 -13.75 -16.47 -7.59
N VAL A 154 -13.64 -16.02 -8.84
CA VAL A 154 -14.52 -16.49 -9.93
C VAL A 154 -14.36 -17.99 -10.16
N PHE A 155 -13.14 -18.51 -10.14
CA PHE A 155 -12.90 -19.94 -10.34
C PHE A 155 -13.28 -20.81 -9.13
N ASN A 156 -13.31 -20.23 -7.92
CA ASN A 156 -13.59 -20.96 -6.67
C ASN A 156 -14.97 -20.65 -6.06
N GLY A 157 -15.80 -19.85 -6.73
CA GLY A 157 -17.17 -19.51 -6.27
C GLY A 157 -17.25 -18.53 -5.09
N LEU A 158 -16.17 -17.78 -4.78
CA LEU A 158 -16.07 -16.92 -3.59
C LEU A 158 -16.23 -15.42 -3.89
N ILE A 159 -17.09 -15.07 -4.86
CA ILE A 159 -17.17 -13.72 -5.44
C ILE A 159 -17.58 -12.66 -4.39
N ALA A 160 -18.53 -12.97 -3.51
CA ALA A 160 -18.99 -12.03 -2.49
C ALA A 160 -17.87 -11.62 -1.52
N ALA A 161 -17.10 -12.59 -1.04
CA ALA A 161 -15.95 -12.35 -0.17
C ALA A 161 -14.89 -11.49 -0.88
N ALA A 162 -14.57 -11.78 -2.14
CA ALA A 162 -13.61 -11.00 -2.93
C ALA A 162 -14.02 -9.54 -3.13
N LEU A 163 -15.32 -9.26 -3.36
CA LEU A 163 -15.82 -7.89 -3.49
C LEU A 163 -15.71 -7.12 -2.17
N LEU A 164 -16.10 -7.75 -1.06
CA LEU A 164 -15.97 -7.14 0.27
C LEU A 164 -14.51 -6.87 0.63
N THR A 165 -13.60 -7.82 0.35
CA THR A 165 -12.16 -7.64 0.53
C THR A 165 -11.63 -6.49 -0.32
N THR A 166 -12.12 -6.33 -1.55
CA THR A 166 -11.71 -5.21 -2.42
C THR A 166 -12.08 -3.86 -1.82
N VAL A 167 -13.29 -3.73 -1.28
CA VAL A 167 -13.73 -2.51 -0.59
C VAL A 167 -12.90 -2.27 0.68
N ALA A 168 -12.64 -3.31 1.46
CA ALA A 168 -11.81 -3.22 2.65
C ALA A 168 -10.36 -2.82 2.33
N MET A 169 -9.79 -3.31 1.23
CA MET A 169 -8.46 -2.90 0.74
C MET A 169 -8.43 -1.42 0.32
N LEU A 170 -9.48 -0.93 -0.34
CA LEU A 170 -9.59 0.50 -0.69
C LEU A 170 -9.64 1.38 0.56
N ALA A 171 -10.45 0.99 1.56
CA ALA A 171 -10.53 1.68 2.83
C ALA A 171 -9.17 1.65 3.57
N ALA A 172 -8.50 0.51 3.58
CA ALA A 172 -7.18 0.35 4.18
C ALA A 172 -6.12 1.23 3.50
N ALA A 173 -6.12 1.30 2.17
CA ALA A 173 -5.22 2.18 1.42
C ALA A 173 -5.49 3.67 1.70
N PHE A 174 -6.76 4.07 1.84
CA PHE A 174 -7.14 5.43 2.23
C PHE A 174 -6.62 5.76 3.63
N ILE A 175 -6.86 4.88 4.60
CA ILE A 175 -6.39 5.03 5.98
C ILE A 175 -4.86 5.12 6.02
N GLY A 176 -4.14 4.24 5.32
CA GLY A 176 -2.68 4.29 5.22
C GLY A 176 -2.19 5.62 4.64
N SER A 177 -2.84 6.09 3.57
CA SER A 177 -2.51 7.40 2.96
C SER A 177 -2.77 8.57 3.92
N ALA A 178 -3.84 8.53 4.71
CA ALA A 178 -4.13 9.52 5.73
C ALA A 178 -3.10 9.52 6.86
N THR A 179 -2.71 8.35 7.36
CA THR A 179 -1.65 8.21 8.37
C THR A 179 -0.34 8.78 7.84
N THR A 180 -0.02 8.57 6.57
CA THR A 180 1.23 9.09 6.00
C THR A 180 1.25 10.60 5.87
N GLU A 181 0.09 11.22 5.68
CA GLU A 181 -0.02 12.67 5.72
C GLU A 181 0.25 13.23 7.13
N ILE A 182 -0.29 12.58 8.15
CA ILE A 182 -0.04 12.95 9.56
C ILE A 182 1.45 12.81 9.89
N VAL A 183 2.05 11.67 9.53
CA VAL A 183 3.48 11.41 9.77
C VAL A 183 4.34 12.41 9.00
N ARG A 184 3.99 12.77 7.76
CA ARG A 184 4.71 13.80 6.98
C ARG A 184 4.78 15.13 7.71
N ILE A 185 3.65 15.59 8.26
CA ILE A 185 3.56 16.86 8.99
C ILE A 185 4.43 16.80 10.26
N LEU A 186 4.41 15.68 10.98
CA LEU A 186 5.25 15.45 12.15
C LEU A 186 6.74 15.43 11.77
N GLN A 187 7.12 14.64 10.76
CA GLN A 187 8.48 14.52 10.27
C GLN A 187 9.03 15.88 9.83
N ALA A 188 8.27 16.72 9.13
CA ALA A 188 8.72 18.05 8.73
C ALA A 188 9.08 18.94 9.94
N ARG A 189 8.30 18.86 11.03
CA ARG A 189 8.56 19.59 12.28
C ARG A 189 9.80 19.04 13.01
N PHE A 190 9.91 17.72 13.13
CA PHE A 190 11.07 17.07 13.76
C PHE A 190 12.37 17.30 12.98
N THR A 191 12.31 17.16 11.65
CA THR A 191 13.47 17.36 10.77
C THR A 191 13.95 18.80 10.81
N GLY A 192 13.04 19.79 10.82
CA GLY A 192 13.40 21.20 11.00
C GLY A 192 14.10 21.49 12.34
N ALA A 193 13.73 20.78 13.41
CA ALA A 193 14.38 20.89 14.71
C ALA A 193 15.76 20.20 14.75
N VAL A 194 15.89 19.01 14.15
CA VAL A 194 17.11 18.19 14.19
C VAL A 194 18.18 18.67 13.20
N TYR A 195 17.80 19.17 12.01
CA TYR A 195 18.77 19.69 11.05
C TYR A 195 19.43 21.00 11.51
N LYS A 196 18.82 21.72 12.46
CA LYS A 196 19.44 22.88 13.09
C LYS A 196 20.59 22.49 14.05
N SER A 197 20.66 21.23 14.49
CA SER A 197 21.61 20.78 15.52
C SER A 197 22.67 19.77 15.05
N SER A 198 22.51 19.10 13.91
CA SER A 198 23.35 17.93 13.57
C SER A 198 23.67 17.80 12.08
N GLY A 199 24.60 18.63 11.59
CA GLY A 199 24.97 18.66 10.17
C GLY A 199 25.70 17.40 9.67
N ARG A 200 26.65 16.85 10.44
CA ARG A 200 27.51 15.72 9.99
C ARG A 200 27.02 14.34 10.44
N ALA A 201 26.33 14.22 11.58
CA ALA A 201 25.85 12.92 12.06
C ALA A 201 24.60 12.43 11.31
N ALA A 202 23.85 13.33 10.66
CA ALA A 202 22.69 12.97 9.84
C ALA A 202 23.05 12.02 8.68
N ILE A 203 24.26 12.12 8.12
CA ILE A 203 24.73 11.25 7.04
C ILE A 203 24.94 9.82 7.58
N TRP A 204 25.58 9.69 8.74
CA TRP A 204 25.84 8.40 9.39
C TRP A 204 24.56 7.73 9.89
N VAL A 205 23.64 8.49 10.47
CA VAL A 205 22.32 7.98 10.90
C VAL A 205 21.53 7.46 9.70
N ARG A 206 21.56 8.17 8.55
CA ARG A 206 20.87 7.73 7.33
C ARG A 206 21.50 6.45 6.76
N LEU A 207 22.84 6.36 6.75
CA LEU A 207 23.57 5.17 6.30
C LEU A 207 23.25 3.96 7.18
N ILE A 208 23.52 4.06 8.49
CA ILE A 208 23.32 2.97 9.46
C ILE A 208 21.84 2.56 9.51
N GLY A 209 20.92 3.53 9.55
CA GLY A 209 19.49 3.27 9.54
C GLY A 209 19.04 2.51 8.29
N SER A 210 19.53 2.90 7.10
CA SER A 210 19.20 2.19 5.85
C SER A 210 19.76 0.76 5.84
N LEU A 211 20.97 0.57 6.36
CA LEU A 211 21.67 -0.72 6.36
C LEU A 211 21.01 -1.72 7.33
N LEU A 212 20.67 -1.26 8.54
CA LEU A 212 19.88 -2.03 9.50
C LEU A 212 18.48 -2.36 8.96
N PHE A 213 17.83 -1.39 8.31
CA PHE A 213 16.53 -1.59 7.71
C PHE A 213 16.56 -2.69 6.63
N PHE A 214 17.56 -2.67 5.73
CA PHE A 214 17.74 -3.71 4.72
C PHE A 214 18.05 -5.08 5.33
N LEU A 215 18.85 -5.13 6.40
CA LEU A 215 19.16 -6.38 7.10
C LEU A 215 17.91 -7.01 7.72
N VAL A 216 17.10 -6.22 8.42
CA VAL A 216 15.83 -6.70 9.02
C VAL A 216 14.87 -7.17 7.94
N LEU A 217 14.71 -6.40 6.86
CA LEU A 217 13.85 -6.79 5.73
C LEU A 217 14.30 -8.10 5.09
N TYR A 218 15.62 -8.28 4.93
CA TYR A 218 16.19 -9.49 4.37
C TYR A 218 15.93 -10.71 5.28
N LEU A 219 16.09 -10.55 6.60
CA LEU A 219 15.79 -11.61 7.56
C LEU A 219 14.30 -11.97 7.57
N VAL A 220 13.40 -10.99 7.50
CA VAL A 220 11.96 -11.21 7.41
C VAL A 220 11.59 -11.89 6.09
N TYR A 221 12.15 -11.42 4.97
CA TYR A 221 11.96 -12.06 3.67
C TYR A 221 12.42 -13.52 3.69
N PHE A 222 13.61 -13.78 4.21
CA PHE A 222 14.14 -15.14 4.33
C PHE A 222 13.21 -16.03 5.15
N ALA A 223 12.76 -15.55 6.32
CA ALA A 223 11.84 -16.29 7.18
C ALA A 223 10.47 -16.62 6.52
N ILE A 224 9.97 -15.75 5.64
CA ILE A 224 8.70 -15.95 4.94
C ILE A 224 8.85 -16.91 3.74
N PHE A 225 9.94 -16.79 2.98
CA PHE A 225 10.08 -17.48 1.70
C PHE A 225 10.84 -18.82 1.76
N THR A 226 11.42 -19.19 2.89
CA THR A 226 12.01 -20.53 3.09
C THR A 226 11.04 -21.49 3.80
N GLY A 227 10.80 -22.67 3.21
CA GLY A 227 10.04 -23.76 3.83
C GLY A 227 8.53 -23.50 3.94
N THR A 228 7.91 -23.86 5.06
CA THR A 228 6.49 -23.62 5.38
C THR A 228 6.18 -22.18 5.78
N GLY A 229 7.19 -21.30 5.83
CA GLY A 229 7.10 -19.94 6.36
C GLY A 229 6.02 -19.06 5.76
N SER A 230 5.64 -19.27 4.49
CA SER A 230 4.59 -18.49 3.82
C SER A 230 3.19 -18.77 4.36
N ILE A 231 2.89 -20.04 4.67
CA ILE A 231 1.62 -20.46 5.27
C ILE A 231 1.58 -20.01 6.73
N THR A 232 2.68 -20.21 7.46
CA THR A 232 2.80 -19.77 8.86
C THR A 232 2.68 -18.25 8.95
N PHE A 233 3.20 -17.49 7.99
CA PHE A 233 3.13 -16.03 7.96
C PHE A 233 1.68 -15.52 7.82
N ILE A 234 0.90 -16.09 6.89
CA ILE A 234 -0.51 -15.72 6.71
C ILE A 234 -1.32 -16.04 7.97
N GLN A 235 -1.10 -17.23 8.55
CA GLN A 235 -1.75 -17.61 9.81
C GLN A 235 -1.32 -16.71 10.98
N THR A 236 -0.04 -16.34 11.05
CA THR A 236 0.49 -15.43 12.08
C THR A 236 -0.14 -14.04 11.95
N ILE A 237 -0.26 -13.50 10.74
CA ILE A 237 -0.96 -12.23 10.51
C ILE A 237 -2.40 -12.33 11.01
N SER A 238 -3.14 -13.36 10.60
CA SER A 238 -4.53 -13.54 11.02
C SER A 238 -4.67 -13.67 12.55
N SER A 239 -3.76 -14.38 13.22
CA SER A 239 -3.73 -14.52 14.68
C SER A 239 -3.40 -13.19 15.39
N VAL A 240 -2.42 -12.45 14.88
CA VAL A 240 -2.04 -11.13 15.39
C VAL A 240 -3.18 -10.13 15.19
N GLN A 241 -3.88 -10.19 14.07
CA GLN A 241 -5.04 -9.33 13.81
C GLN A 241 -6.11 -9.51 14.90
N ASN A 242 -6.46 -10.75 15.24
CA ASN A 242 -7.44 -11.04 16.29
C ASN A 242 -6.97 -10.58 17.68
N SER A 243 -5.66 -10.66 17.95
CA SER A 243 -5.09 -10.18 19.22
C SER A 243 -5.05 -8.64 19.32
N LEU A 244 -4.91 -7.95 18.20
CA LEU A 244 -4.84 -6.49 18.10
C LEU A 244 -6.18 -5.83 17.77
N TRP A 245 -7.29 -6.46 18.18
CA TRP A 245 -8.65 -5.97 17.92
C TRP A 245 -8.91 -4.55 18.43
N PHE A 246 -8.13 -4.04 19.38
CA PHE A 246 -8.27 -2.67 19.89
C PHE A 246 -7.65 -1.60 18.96
N ILE A 247 -6.90 -2.00 17.92
CA ILE A 247 -6.28 -1.10 16.95
C ILE A 247 -7.22 -0.92 15.75
N PRO A 248 -7.76 0.29 15.48
CA PRO A 248 -8.75 0.52 14.41
C PRO A 248 -8.28 0.12 13.01
N PHE A 249 -6.97 0.13 12.77
CA PHE A 249 -6.35 -0.28 11.51
C PHE A 249 -6.62 -1.74 11.13
N VAL A 250 -6.91 -2.58 12.12
CA VAL A 250 -7.10 -4.03 11.95
C VAL A 250 -8.57 -4.38 11.74
N TRP A 251 -9.49 -3.47 12.09
CA TRP A 251 -10.93 -3.70 12.04
C TRP A 251 -11.42 -4.07 10.65
N LEU A 252 -10.85 -3.47 9.60
CA LEU A 252 -11.24 -3.78 8.21
C LEU A 252 -10.94 -5.23 7.81
N GLY A 253 -9.93 -5.86 8.40
CA GLY A 253 -9.66 -7.28 8.22
C GLY A 253 -10.60 -8.13 9.09
N ILE A 254 -10.73 -7.76 10.37
CA ILE A 254 -11.57 -8.49 11.34
C ILE A 254 -13.05 -8.52 10.91
N THR A 255 -13.59 -7.43 10.35
CA THR A 255 -14.98 -7.42 9.88
C THR A 255 -15.24 -8.42 8.77
N LEU A 256 -14.23 -8.75 7.96
CA LEU A 256 -14.34 -9.79 6.93
C LEU A 256 -14.29 -11.21 7.50
N TYR A 257 -13.78 -11.40 8.71
CA TYR A 257 -13.73 -12.71 9.37
C TYR A 257 -15.11 -13.14 9.88
N TYR A 258 -15.98 -12.19 10.21
CA TYR A 258 -17.30 -12.43 10.77
C TYR A 258 -18.43 -12.51 9.73
N ILE A 259 -18.10 -12.45 8.44
CA ILE A 259 -19.02 -12.53 7.29
C ILE A 259 -18.75 -13.84 6.55
#